data_AF-A0A6I1ZF09-F1
#
_entry.id   AF-A0A6I1ZF09-F1
#
_cell.length_a   1.000
_cell.length_b   1.000
_cell.length_c   1.000
_cell.angle_alpha   90.00
_cell.angle_beta   90.00
_cell.angle_gamma   90.00
#
_symmetry.space_group_name_H-M   'P 1'
#
loop_
_entity.id
_entity.type
_entity.pdbx_description
1 polymer ?
#
loop_
_entity_poly.entity_id
_entity_poly.type
_entity_poly.pdbx_seq_one_letter_code
_entity_poly.pdbx_strand_id
1 'polypeptide(L)'
;MIEQKHELPNGNVFIWLGNQPIHDCEHILILAGGDVLFLKTIKRDHVEKLRSDIRSLDKQEFFDEYQWQNNSSCDDLYWELRKFYMENM
;
A
#
# COMPACT_ATOMS: atom_id res chain seq x y z
N MET A 1 -11.32 -18.23 6.88
CA MET A 1 -10.96 -18.66 5.51
C MET A 1 -10.13 -17.54 4.92
N ILE A 2 -8.91 -17.83 4.44
CA ILE A 2 -8.05 -16.83 3.80
C ILE A 2 -8.58 -16.59 2.39
N GLU A 3 -8.76 -15.33 1.99
CA GLU A 3 -9.21 -14.99 0.64
C GLU A 3 -8.04 -14.94 -0.35
N GLN A 4 -6.90 -14.38 0.06
CA GLN A 4 -5.71 -14.36 -0.77
C GLN A 4 -4.42 -14.43 0.05
N LYS A 5 -3.41 -15.10 -0.50
CA LYS A 5 -2.05 -15.18 0.04
C LYS A 5 -1.06 -14.81 -1.08
N HIS A 6 -0.09 -13.96 -0.76
CA HIS A 6 0.97 -13.57 -1.68
C HIS A 6 2.34 -13.66 -0.99
N GLU A 7 3.28 -14.36 -1.62
CA GLU A 7 4.66 -14.48 -1.15
C GLU A 7 5.50 -13.37 -1.79
N LEU A 8 6.16 -12.57 -0.97
CA LEU A 8 6.97 -11.44 -1.39
C LEU A 8 8.43 -11.89 -1.63
N PRO A 9 9.16 -11.24 -2.55
CA PRO A 9 10.54 -11.63 -2.90
C PRO A 9 11.53 -11.66 -1.73
N ASN A 10 11.24 -10.94 -0.65
CA ASN A 10 12.06 -10.90 0.57
C ASN A 10 11.72 -12.01 1.58
N GLY A 11 10.88 -12.98 1.22
CA GLY A 11 10.47 -14.09 2.08
C GLY A 11 9.30 -13.76 3.02
N ASN A 12 8.77 -12.53 2.99
CA ASN A 12 7.55 -12.19 3.72
C ASN A 12 6.31 -12.75 3.02
N VAL A 13 5.22 -12.90 3.76
CA VAL A 13 3.92 -13.32 3.22
C VAL A 13 2.85 -12.31 3.58
N PHE A 14 2.20 -11.74 2.57
CA PHE A 14 1.03 -10.89 2.74
C PHE A 14 -0.25 -11.72 2.57
N ILE A 15 -1.17 -11.61 3.52
CA ILE A 15 -2.42 -12.35 3.55
C ILE A 15 -3.59 -11.36 3.60
N TRP A 16 -4.54 -11.51 2.68
CA TRP A 16 -5.82 -10.82 2.71
C TRP A 16 -6.89 -11.77 3.27
N LEU A 17 -7.50 -11.34 4.37
CA LEU A 17 -8.55 -12.05 5.09
C LEU A 17 -9.95 -11.74 4.54
N GLY A 18 -10.04 -10.74 3.66
CA GLY A 18 -11.30 -10.24 3.11
C GLY A 18 -12.34 -9.93 4.17
N ASN A 19 -13.52 -10.55 4.06
CA ASN A 19 -14.63 -10.26 4.97
C ASN A 19 -14.56 -10.98 6.33
N GLN A 20 -13.43 -11.62 6.66
CA GLN A 20 -13.21 -12.31 7.95
C GLN A 20 -12.06 -11.67 8.74
N PRO A 21 -12.23 -10.43 9.23
CA PRO A 21 -11.16 -9.73 9.94
C PRO A 21 -10.77 -10.46 11.23
N ILE A 22 -9.47 -10.43 11.55
CA ILE A 22 -8.93 -10.88 12.83
C ILE A 22 -8.41 -9.64 13.56
N HIS A 23 -8.81 -9.42 14.81
CA HIS A 23 -8.48 -8.21 15.56
C HIS A 23 -8.79 -6.91 14.79
N ASP A 24 -9.95 -6.87 14.11
CA ASP A 24 -10.37 -5.77 13.21
C ASP A 24 -9.39 -5.46 12.07
N CYS A 25 -8.49 -6.38 11.74
CA CYS A 25 -7.53 -6.27 10.65
C CYS A 25 -7.94 -7.17 9.49
N GLU A 26 -7.96 -6.60 8.29
CA GLU A 26 -8.29 -7.29 7.03
C GLU A 26 -7.05 -7.91 6.37
N HIS A 27 -5.86 -7.50 6.81
CA HIS A 27 -4.59 -7.91 6.25
C HIS A 27 -3.63 -8.37 7.35
N ILE A 28 -2.83 -9.39 7.04
CA ILE A 28 -1.75 -9.89 7.90
C ILE A 28 -0.46 -9.93 7.08
N LEU A 29 0.64 -9.48 7.67
CA LEU A 29 1.99 -9.66 7.13
C LEU A 29 2.79 -10.59 8.04
N ILE A 30 3.21 -11.74 7.51
CA ILE A 30 4.13 -12.65 8.16
C ILE A 30 5.54 -12.31 7.67
N LEU A 31 6.43 -11.95 8.57
CA LEU A 31 7.82 -11.63 8.25
C LEU A 31 8.63 -12.91 8.07
N ALA A 32 9.67 -12.87 7.23
CA ALA A 32 10.55 -14.01 6.99
C ALA A 32 11.19 -14.58 8.28
N GLY A 33 11.33 -13.75 9.33
CA GLY A 33 11.80 -14.16 10.66
C GLY A 33 10.76 -14.87 11.53
N GLY A 34 9.50 -14.99 11.08
CA GLY A 34 8.41 -15.67 11.77
C GLY A 34 7.45 -14.76 12.54
N ASP A 35 7.77 -13.47 12.70
CA ASP A 35 6.88 -12.49 13.33
C ASP A 35 5.61 -12.25 12.50
N VAL A 36 4.50 -11.97 13.18
CA VAL A 36 3.19 -11.74 12.55
C VAL A 36 2.70 -10.33 12.89
N LEU A 37 2.42 -9.55 11.85
CA LEU A 37 1.89 -8.20 11.95
C LEU A 37 0.43 -8.17 11.48
N PHE A 38 -0.46 -7.67 12.33
CA PHE A 38 -1.85 -7.39 11.97
C PHE A 38 -1.94 -5.97 11.41
N LEU A 39 -2.39 -5.85 10.17
CA LEU A 39 -2.40 -4.59 9.43
C LEU A 39 -3.83 -4.07 9.34
N LYS A 40 -4.10 -2.98 10.07
CA LYS A 40 -5.38 -2.28 10.03
C LYS A 40 -5.38 -1.26 8.91
N THR A 41 -6.41 -1.29 8.07
CA THR A 41 -6.65 -0.25 7.07
C THR A 41 -7.04 1.05 7.78
N ILE A 42 -6.20 2.09 7.69
CA ILE A 42 -6.46 3.41 8.30
C ILE A 42 -7.16 4.34 7.30
N LYS A 43 -6.78 4.25 6.03
CA LYS A 43 -7.30 5.06 4.92
C LYS A 43 -7.31 4.21 3.66
N ARG A 44 -8.30 4.44 2.78
CA ARG A 44 -8.37 3.84 1.46
C ARG A 44 -8.60 4.94 0.43
N ASP A 45 -7.67 5.10 -0.50
CA ASP A 45 -7.78 6.02 -1.61
C ASP A 45 -8.31 5.28 -2.85
N HIS A 46 -9.18 5.94 -3.63
CA HIS A 46 -9.73 5.36 -4.86
C HIS A 46 -8.65 5.29 -5.95
N VAL A 47 -8.45 4.09 -6.50
CA VAL A 47 -7.33 3.81 -7.42
C VAL A 47 -7.34 4.70 -8.67
N GLU A 48 -8.52 5.05 -9.19
CA GLU A 48 -8.66 5.87 -10.40
C GLU A 48 -8.24 7.32 -10.14
N LYS A 49 -8.70 7.90 -9.02
CA LYS A 49 -8.31 9.25 -8.60
C LYS A 49 -6.81 9.30 -8.34
N LEU A 50 -6.29 8.36 -7.55
CA LEU A 50 -4.88 8.31 -7.21
C LEU A 50 -3.98 8.16 -8.45
N ARG A 51 -4.41 7.35 -9.43
CA ARG A 51 -3.74 7.22 -10.73
C ARG A 51 -3.79 8.49 -11.57
N SER A 52 -4.90 9.22 -11.55
CA SER A 52 -5.02 10.51 -12.24
C SER A 52 -4.07 11.53 -11.62
N ASP A 53 -4.17 11.70 -10.30
CA ASP A 53 -3.46 12.73 -9.54
C ASP A 53 -1.94 12.53 -9.62
N ILE A 54 -1.44 11.30 -9.49
CA ILE A 54 0.01 11.02 -9.57
C ILE A 54 0.61 11.29 -10.97
N ARG A 55 -0.24 11.42 -12.00
CA ARG A 55 0.15 11.76 -13.37
C ARG A 55 0.06 13.26 -13.65
N SER A 56 -0.93 13.93 -13.07
CA SER A 56 -1.26 15.32 -13.40
C SER A 56 -0.70 16.34 -12.41
N LEU A 57 -0.63 16.00 -11.13
CA LEU A 57 -0.13 16.90 -10.08
C LEU A 57 1.40 16.86 -10.06
N ASP A 58 2.00 17.97 -9.64
CA ASP A 58 3.39 17.90 -9.20
C ASP A 58 3.52 17.16 -7.85
N LYS A 59 4.74 16.81 -7.46
CA LYS A 59 4.98 16.01 -6.25
C LYS A 59 4.47 16.72 -4.98
N GLN A 60 4.66 18.04 -4.89
CA GLN A 60 4.27 18.77 -3.69
C GLN A 60 2.75 18.91 -3.61
N GLU A 61 2.09 19.21 -4.72
CA GLU A 61 0.62 19.22 -4.82
C GLU A 61 0.02 17.86 -4.46
N PHE A 62 0.62 16.76 -4.92
CA PHE A 62 0.22 15.41 -4.55
C PHE A 62 0.37 15.17 -3.05
N PHE A 63 1.49 15.59 -2.45
CA PHE A 63 1.72 15.37 -1.02
C PHE A 63 0.72 16.17 -0.19
N ASP A 64 0.39 17.39 -0.61
CA ASP A 64 -0.56 18.25 0.07
C ASP A 64 -2.00 17.67 -0.02
N GLU A 65 -2.44 17.21 -1.21
CA GLU A 65 -3.76 16.59 -1.42
C GLU A 65 -3.95 15.32 -0.59
N TYR A 66 -2.92 14.47 -0.49
CA TYR A 66 -3.00 13.20 0.23
C TYR A 66 -2.51 13.27 1.68
N GLN A 67 -2.09 14.46 2.13
CA GLN A 67 -1.54 14.75 3.47
C GLN A 67 -0.31 13.90 3.80
N TRP A 68 0.56 13.68 2.82
CA TRP A 68 1.81 12.96 3.01
C TRP A 68 2.86 13.86 3.66
N GLN A 69 3.71 13.25 4.50
CA GLN A 69 4.83 13.97 5.08
C GLN A 69 5.90 14.21 4.02
N ASN A 70 6.53 15.38 4.04
CA ASN A 70 7.67 15.67 3.17
C ASN A 70 8.95 15.05 3.78
N ASN A 71 9.14 13.75 3.57
CA ASN A 71 10.31 13.00 4.04
C ASN A 71 10.74 11.93 3.00
N SER A 72 11.90 11.32 3.21
CA SER A 72 12.48 10.36 2.26
C SER A 72 11.60 9.12 2.03
N SER A 73 10.94 8.60 3.06
CA SER A 73 10.09 7.42 2.93
C SER A 73 8.85 7.68 2.07
N CYS A 74 8.22 8.86 2.21
CA CYS A 74 7.11 9.28 1.37
C CYS A 74 7.57 9.58 -0.07
N ASP A 75 8.76 10.16 -0.24
CA ASP A 75 9.38 10.37 -1.56
C ASP A 75 9.61 9.04 -2.30
N ASP A 76 10.21 8.06 -1.63
CA ASP A 76 10.46 6.74 -2.22
C ASP A 76 9.14 6.06 -2.62
N LEU A 77 8.14 6.10 -1.73
CA LEU A 77 6.82 5.53 -2.00
C LEU A 77 6.13 6.21 -3.19
N TYR A 78 6.23 7.53 -3.30
CA TYR A 78 5.67 8.30 -4.42
C TYR A 78 6.26 7.83 -5.75
N TRP A 79 7.59 7.64 -5.82
CA TRP A 79 8.24 7.20 -7.04
C TRP A 79 7.88 5.76 -7.42
N GLU A 80 7.77 4.86 -6.44
CA GLU A 80 7.31 3.48 -6.68
C GLU A 80 5.88 3.44 -7.21
N LEU A 81 4.96 4.22 -6.62
CA LEU A 81 3.59 4.34 -7.13
C LEU A 81 3.55 4.93 -8.53
N ARG A 82 4.31 6.01 -8.78
CA ARG A 82 4.35 6.67 -10.08
C ARG A 82 4.86 5.72 -11.15
N LYS A 83 5.93 4.98 -10.85
CA LYS A 83 6.46 3.92 -11.71
C LYS A 83 5.39 2.86 -12.00
N PHE A 84 4.77 2.29 -10.97
CA PHE A 84 3.73 1.28 -11.11
C PHE A 84 2.56 1.74 -11.99
N TYR A 85 2.09 2.98 -11.82
CA TYR A 85 0.98 3.52 -12.61
C TYR A 85 1.38 4.00 -14.01
N MET A 86 2.67 4.18 -14.30
CA MET A 86 3.15 4.55 -15.63
C MET A 86 3.59 3.34 -16.45
N GLU A 87 4.11 2.28 -15.82
CA GLU A 87 4.62 1.08 -16.51
C GLU A 87 3.53 0.06 -16.88
N ASN A 88 2.41 0.00 -16.13
CA ASN A 88 1.31 -0.93 -16.42
C ASN A 88 0.30 -0.38 -17.46
N MET A 89 0.80 0.21 -18.55
CA MET A 89 0.01 0.67 -19.70
C MET A 89 0.19 -0.24 -20.91
#